data_AF-Q04G93-F1
#
_entry.id   AF-Q04G93-F1
#
_cell.length_a   1.000
_cell.length_b   1.000
_cell.length_c   1.000
_cell.angle_alpha   90.00
_cell.angle_beta   90.00
_cell.angle_gamma   90.00
#
_symmetry.space_group_name_H-M   'P 1'
#
loop_
_entity.id
_entity.type
_entity.pdbx_description
1 polymer ?
#
loop_
_entity_poly.entity_id
_entity_poly.type
_entity_poly.pdbx_seq_one_letter_code
_entity_poly.pdbx_strand_id
1 'polypeptide(L)'
;MVKIIKKRYLFWFMISILLSALGPLIFRAHFLDGSRRIIWLLGVIFGGFSLYSGYYFRRFGLRFWGIFIFPLTFSLINYFSKLVFGSSLITYSYAYFFAAFYVVLALFTFVGDDNHDSDLDKQIPVDDGFKELHDGKN
;
A
#
# COMPACT_ATOMS: atom_id res chain seq x y z
N MET A 1 -16.59 0.80 -13.28
CA MET A 1 -15.58 0.25 -12.33
C MET A 1 -14.15 0.75 -12.56
N VAL A 2 -13.60 0.70 -13.78
CA VAL A 2 -12.18 1.04 -14.06
C VAL A 2 -11.76 2.44 -13.58
N LYS A 3 -12.61 3.48 -13.76
CA LYS A 3 -12.33 4.83 -13.27
C LYS A 3 -12.20 4.91 -11.74
N ILE A 4 -13.01 4.14 -11.00
CA ILE A 4 -13.02 4.10 -9.54
C ILE A 4 -11.75 3.41 -9.01
N ILE A 5 -11.37 2.29 -9.65
CA ILE A 5 -10.14 1.57 -9.34
C ILE A 5 -8.91 2.47 -9.55
N LYS A 6 -8.85 3.19 -10.68
CA LYS A 6 -7.78 4.17 -10.95
C LYS A 6 -7.71 5.28 -9.89
N LYS A 7 -8.86 5.83 -9.47
CA LYS A 7 -8.91 6.87 -8.42
C LYS A 7 -8.41 6.36 -7.06
N ARG A 8 -8.72 5.11 -6.71
CA ARG A 8 -8.22 4.48 -5.48
C ARG A 8 -6.71 4.27 -5.52
N TYR A 9 -6.16 3.77 -6.63
CA TYR A 9 -4.71 3.63 -6.78
C TYR A 9 -3.98 4.97 -6.72
N LEU A 10 -4.53 5.99 -7.37
CA LEU A 10 -3.96 7.34 -7.33
C LEU A 10 -3.92 7.88 -5.90
N PHE A 11 -5.00 7.70 -5.13
CA PHE A 11 -5.06 8.11 -3.73
C PHE A 11 -4.00 7.42 -2.88
N TRP A 12 -3.89 6.10 -2.98
CA TRP A 12 -2.85 5.34 -2.27
C TRP A 12 -1.45 5.75 -2.70
N PHE A 13 -1.23 5.97 -4.00
CA PHE A 13 0.03 6.45 -4.54
C PHE A 13 0.41 7.84 -4.00
N MET A 14 -0.56 8.76 -3.91
CA MET A 14 -0.35 10.09 -3.33
C MET A 14 -0.01 10.04 -1.83
N ILE A 15 -0.75 9.25 -1.05
CA ILE A 15 -0.43 9.04 0.38
C ILE A 15 0.96 8.47 0.51
N SER A 16 1.28 7.48 -0.32
CA SER A 16 2.55 6.80 -0.32
C SER A 16 3.73 7.74 -0.59
N ILE A 17 3.58 8.64 -1.56
CA ILE A 17 4.55 9.72 -1.83
C ILE A 17 4.68 10.64 -0.62
N LEU A 18 3.54 11.08 -0.09
CA LEU A 18 3.49 12.01 1.04
C LEU A 18 4.22 11.43 2.26
N LEU A 19 3.91 10.18 2.63
CA LEU A 19 4.53 9.48 3.75
C LEU A 19 6.02 9.27 3.52
N SER A 20 6.40 8.87 2.31
CA SER A 20 7.79 8.59 1.95
C SER A 20 8.68 9.83 1.90
N ALA A 21 8.11 11.00 1.60
CA ALA A 21 8.82 12.28 1.62
C ALA A 21 8.81 12.91 3.00
N LEU A 22 7.62 13.14 3.57
CA LEU A 22 7.46 13.84 4.84
C LEU A 22 7.99 13.03 6.02
N GLY A 23 7.81 11.71 5.99
CA GLY A 23 8.26 10.83 7.05
C GLY A 23 9.73 11.05 7.41
N PRO A 24 10.65 10.69 6.53
CA PRO A 24 12.08 10.88 6.76
C PRO A 24 12.47 12.33 7.09
N LEU A 25 11.81 13.32 6.48
CA LEU A 25 12.07 14.74 6.74
C LEU A 25 11.67 15.16 8.16
N ILE A 26 10.47 14.78 8.62
CA ILE A 26 9.99 15.04 9.98
C ILE A 26 10.92 14.34 10.98
N PHE A 27 11.33 13.10 10.71
CA PHE A 27 12.26 12.39 11.57
C PHE A 27 13.62 13.11 11.66
N ARG A 28 14.16 13.56 10.53
CA ARG A 28 15.43 14.29 10.49
C ARG A 28 15.34 15.66 11.19
N ALA A 29 14.20 16.34 11.12
CA ALA A 29 13.99 17.66 11.72
C ALA A 29 13.81 17.60 13.24
N HIS A 30 13.09 16.59 13.75
CA HIS A 30 12.76 16.48 15.18
C HIS A 30 13.70 15.58 15.98
N PHE A 31 14.43 14.67 15.32
CA PHE A 31 15.34 13.73 15.97
C PHE A 31 16.74 13.94 15.40
N LEU A 32 17.42 14.97 15.92
CA LEU A 32 18.74 15.43 15.50
C LEU A 32 19.86 14.41 15.81
N ASP A 33 19.64 13.50 16.76
CA ASP A 33 20.61 12.48 17.14
C ASP A 33 20.32 11.16 16.43
N GLY A 34 21.29 10.71 15.64
CA GLY A 34 21.31 9.50 14.79
C GLY A 34 21.07 8.20 15.55
N SER A 35 19.89 8.07 16.10
CA SER A 35 19.54 7.07 17.09
C SER A 35 18.75 5.94 16.43
N ARG A 36 19.10 4.71 16.82
CA ARG A 36 18.39 3.46 16.54
C ARG A 36 16.87 3.58 16.70
N ARG A 37 16.38 4.52 17.54
CA ARG A 37 14.96 4.84 17.74
C ARG A 37 14.27 5.34 16.47
N ILE A 38 14.94 6.13 15.63
CA ILE A 38 14.39 6.63 14.36
C ILE A 38 14.13 5.46 13.40
N ILE A 39 15.07 4.53 13.32
CA ILE A 39 14.96 3.32 12.49
C ILE A 39 13.78 2.46 12.97
N TRP A 40 13.62 2.29 14.29
CA TRP A 40 12.46 1.58 14.84
C TRP A 40 11.13 2.27 14.56
N LEU A 41 11.05 3.59 14.70
CA LEU A 41 9.85 4.36 14.39
C LEU A 41 9.49 4.27 12.90
N LEU A 42 10.49 4.35 12.02
CA LEU A 42 10.31 4.10 10.60
C LEU A 42 9.79 2.66 10.36
N GLY A 43 10.42 1.66 10.98
CA GLY A 43 9.99 0.28 10.85
C GLY A 43 8.55 0.04 11.31
N VAL A 44 8.14 0.59 12.44
CA VAL A 44 6.81 0.37 13.03
C VAL A 44 5.73 1.15 12.30
N ILE A 45 5.92 2.45 12.07
CA ILE A 45 4.88 3.31 11.48
C ILE A 45 4.66 2.92 10.01
N PHE A 46 5.73 2.82 9.23
CA PHE A 46 5.63 2.50 7.82
C PHE A 46 5.44 1.01 7.58
N GLY A 47 5.93 0.14 8.48
CA GLY A 47 5.57 -1.27 8.47
C GLY A 47 4.08 -1.48 8.75
N GLY A 48 3.51 -0.78 9.74
CA GLY A 48 2.08 -0.78 10.00
C GLY A 48 1.27 -0.29 8.81
N PHE A 49 1.71 0.79 8.15
CA PHE A 49 1.10 1.26 6.92
C PHE A 49 1.17 0.24 5.79
N SER A 50 2.32 -0.42 5.61
CA SER A 50 2.50 -1.50 4.63
C SER A 50 1.53 -2.66 4.90
N LEU A 51 1.45 -3.14 6.14
CA LEU A 51 0.50 -4.18 6.57
C LEU A 51 -0.94 -3.78 6.25
N TYR A 52 -1.33 -2.56 6.65
CA TYR A 52 -2.68 -2.03 6.40
C TYR A 52 -2.99 -1.92 4.91
N SER A 53 -2.03 -1.46 4.11
CA SER A 53 -2.21 -1.35 2.66
C SER A 53 -2.41 -2.72 2.01
N GLY A 54 -1.63 -3.74 2.37
CA GLY A 54 -1.79 -5.09 1.84
C GLY A 54 -3.15 -5.70 2.21
N TYR A 55 -3.60 -5.53 3.45
CA TYR A 55 -4.93 -5.93 3.91
C TYR A 55 -6.05 -5.19 3.15
N TYR A 56 -5.92 -3.87 2.97
CA TYR A 56 -6.90 -3.08 2.25
C TYR A 56 -6.97 -3.46 0.76
N PHE A 57 -5.82 -3.65 0.11
CA PHE A 57 -5.77 -4.05 -1.30
C PHE A 57 -6.50 -5.37 -1.52
N ARG A 58 -6.31 -6.33 -0.61
CA ARG A 58 -7.05 -7.59 -0.60
C ARG A 58 -8.56 -7.38 -0.44
N ARG A 59 -9.01 -6.68 0.61
CA ARG A 59 -10.45 -6.52 0.95
C ARG A 59 -11.27 -5.76 -0.09
N PHE A 60 -10.63 -5.02 -0.99
CA PHE A 60 -11.30 -4.24 -2.03
C PHE A 60 -11.01 -4.73 -3.45
N GLY A 61 -10.46 -5.94 -3.61
CA GLY A 61 -10.20 -6.56 -4.91
C GLY A 61 -9.21 -5.77 -5.77
N LEU A 62 -8.32 -5.00 -5.14
CA LEU A 62 -7.29 -4.26 -5.86
C LEU A 62 -6.19 -5.25 -6.27
N ARG A 63 -5.87 -5.26 -7.57
CA ARG A 63 -4.77 -6.04 -8.17
C ARG A 63 -3.52 -6.08 -7.29
N PHE A 64 -2.87 -7.24 -7.29
CA PHE A 64 -1.59 -7.55 -6.64
C PHE A 64 -0.53 -6.43 -6.77
N TRP A 65 -0.50 -5.73 -7.91
CA TRP A 65 0.41 -4.61 -8.15
C TRP A 65 0.34 -3.48 -7.11
N GLY A 66 -0.77 -3.32 -6.39
CA GLY A 66 -0.93 -2.29 -5.35
C GLY A 66 0.06 -2.40 -4.20
N ILE A 67 0.47 -3.63 -3.86
CA ILE A 67 1.40 -3.95 -2.77
C ILE A 67 2.77 -3.25 -2.98
N PHE A 68 3.16 -3.03 -4.24
CA PHE A 68 4.44 -2.40 -4.57
C PHE A 68 4.41 -0.87 -4.50
N ILE A 69 3.24 -0.23 -4.41
CA ILE A 69 3.12 1.23 -4.41
C ILE A 69 3.98 1.86 -3.30
N PHE A 70 3.86 1.32 -2.09
CA PHE A 70 4.55 1.85 -0.93
C PHE A 70 6.07 1.62 -0.96
N PRO A 71 6.56 0.40 -1.14
CA PRO A 71 7.99 0.13 -1.32
C PRO A 71 8.64 0.92 -2.47
N LEU A 72 7.96 1.02 -3.62
CA LEU A 72 8.50 1.71 -4.80
C LEU A 72 8.59 3.21 -4.59
N THR A 73 7.53 3.85 -4.11
CA THR A 73 7.55 5.31 -3.86
C THR A 73 8.56 5.68 -2.78
N PHE A 74 8.70 4.86 -1.74
CA PHE A 74 9.71 5.06 -0.70
C PHE A 74 11.13 5.03 -1.26
N SER A 75 11.45 4.01 -2.07
CA SER A 75 12.75 3.91 -2.72
C SER A 75 12.99 5.04 -3.72
N LEU A 76 11.98 5.38 -4.54
CA LEU A 76 12.06 6.44 -5.54
C LEU A 76 12.29 7.81 -4.90
N ILE A 77 11.62 8.11 -3.80
CA ILE A 77 11.78 9.39 -3.11
C ILE A 77 13.15 9.51 -2.46
N ASN A 78 13.65 8.42 -1.85
CA ASN A 78 15.00 8.45 -1.29
C ASN A 78 16.07 8.60 -2.39
N TYR A 79 15.88 7.95 -3.54
CA TYR A 79 16.75 8.10 -4.71
C TYR A 79 16.67 9.53 -5.29
N PHE A 80 15.47 10.06 -5.48
CA PHE A 80 15.26 11.41 -6.00
C PHE A 80 15.85 12.47 -5.07
N SER A 81 15.69 12.31 -3.75
CA SER A 81 16.28 13.22 -2.78
C SER A 81 17.80 13.26 -2.86
N LYS A 82 18.46 12.10 -3.06
CA LYS A 82 19.90 12.07 -3.35
C LYS A 82 20.24 12.90 -4.59
N LEU A 83 19.50 12.69 -5.68
CA LEU A 83 19.79 13.31 -6.96
C LEU A 83 19.62 14.84 -6.91
N VAL A 84 18.58 15.32 -6.21
CA VAL A 84 18.26 16.76 -6.13
C VAL A 84 19.03 17.49 -5.03
N PHE A 85 19.17 16.89 -3.84
CA PHE A 85 19.74 17.57 -2.67
C PHE A 85 21.16 17.11 -2.34
N GLY A 86 21.75 16.20 -3.12
CA GLY A 86 23.09 15.63 -2.90
C GLY A 86 23.20 14.71 -1.68
N SER A 87 22.12 14.55 -0.90
CA SER A 87 22.05 13.77 0.32
C SER A 87 20.78 12.93 0.30
N SER A 88 20.90 11.63 0.60
CA SER A 88 19.74 10.76 0.77
C SER A 88 19.02 11.09 2.08
N LEU A 89 17.68 11.00 2.09
CA LEU A 89 16.87 11.16 3.30
C LEU A 89 17.23 10.11 4.35
N ILE A 90 17.50 8.88 3.89
CA ILE A 90 17.90 7.73 4.70
C ILE A 90 19.10 7.06 4.00
N THR A 91 20.06 6.57 4.78
CA THR A 91 21.21 5.80 4.26
C THR A 91 20.73 4.66 3.36
N TYR A 92 21.40 4.44 2.23
CA TYR A 92 20.99 3.45 1.21
C TYR A 92 20.70 2.07 1.79
N SER A 93 21.55 1.58 2.69
CA SER A 93 21.38 0.27 3.31
C SER A 93 20.05 0.14 4.05
N TYR A 94 19.64 1.17 4.78
CA TYR A 94 18.35 1.20 5.46
C TYR A 94 17.19 1.38 4.50
N ALA A 95 17.36 2.19 3.45
CA ALA A 95 16.30 2.38 2.47
C ALA A 95 15.95 1.10 1.70
N TYR A 96 16.96 0.33 1.28
CA TYR A 96 16.76 -0.97 0.65
C TYR A 96 16.18 -2.00 1.62
N PHE A 97 16.69 -2.05 2.85
CA PHE A 97 16.15 -2.90 3.90
C PHE A 97 14.67 -2.62 4.13
N PHE A 98 14.29 -1.36 4.31
CA PHE A 98 12.90 -0.96 4.54
C PHE A 98 12.01 -1.23 3.33
N ALA A 99 12.47 -0.96 2.11
CA ALA A 99 11.70 -1.28 0.91
C ALA A 99 11.39 -2.78 0.83
N ALA A 100 12.40 -3.65 1.01
CA ALA A 100 12.20 -5.09 1.04
C ALA A 100 11.28 -5.53 2.20
N PHE A 101 11.51 -4.98 3.39
CA PHE A 101 10.69 -5.24 4.58
C PHE A 101 9.22 -4.88 4.35
N TYR A 102 8.94 -3.73 3.75
CA TYR A 102 7.58 -3.30 3.43
C TYR A 102 6.94 -4.15 2.33
N VAL A 103 7.70 -4.69 1.38
CA VAL A 103 7.15 -5.68 0.42
C VAL A 103 6.74 -6.94 1.17
N VAL A 104 7.61 -7.47 2.03
CA VAL A 104 7.35 -8.69 2.79
C VAL A 104 6.11 -8.53 3.67
N LEU A 105 6.00 -7.44 4.41
CA LEU A 105 4.83 -7.16 5.26
C LEU A 105 3.53 -7.08 4.45
N ALA A 106 3.54 -6.35 3.34
CA ALA A 106 2.35 -6.22 2.50
C ALA A 106 1.99 -7.54 1.80
N LEU A 107 2.97 -8.39 1.48
CA LEU A 107 2.73 -9.75 0.98
C LEU A 107 2.07 -10.63 2.05
N PHE A 108 2.52 -10.59 3.30
CA PHE A 108 1.92 -11.35 4.38
C PHE A 108 0.44 -11.03 4.56
N THR A 109 0.04 -9.75 4.51
CA THR A 109 -1.36 -9.36 4.67
C THR A 109 -2.19 -9.57 3.40
N PHE A 110 -1.54 -9.58 2.24
CA PHE A 110 -2.21 -9.87 0.98
C PHE A 110 -2.47 -11.37 0.78
N VAL A 111 -1.52 -12.25 1.18
CA VAL A 111 -1.55 -13.71 0.94
C VAL A 111 -2.14 -14.49 2.12
N GLY A 112 -2.25 -13.93 3.32
CA GLY A 112 -2.61 -14.67 4.54
C GLY A 112 -4.01 -15.31 4.55
N ASP A 113 -4.05 -16.65 4.47
CA ASP A 113 -5.14 -17.63 4.68
C ASP A 113 -6.50 -17.45 3.95
N ASP A 114 -6.95 -18.56 3.38
CA ASP A 114 -7.76 -18.76 2.17
C ASP A 114 -9.25 -19.06 2.42
N ASN A 115 -9.78 -18.77 3.60
CA ASN A 115 -11.20 -19.07 3.85
C ASN A 115 -12.06 -17.91 3.37
N HIS A 116 -12.72 -18.15 2.23
CA HIS A 116 -14.03 -17.65 1.80
C HIS A 116 -14.42 -16.23 2.24
N ASP A 117 -14.73 -15.34 1.27
CA ASP A 117 -15.50 -14.09 1.46
C ASP A 117 -14.77 -12.79 1.08
N SER A 118 -13.94 -12.80 0.02
CA SER A 118 -13.50 -11.52 -0.55
C SER A 118 -14.60 -10.76 -1.30
N ASP A 119 -15.86 -11.24 -1.34
CA ASP A 119 -16.98 -10.51 -1.95
C ASP A 119 -18.39 -10.80 -1.37
N LEU A 120 -18.60 -11.58 -0.30
CA LEU A 120 -19.96 -11.80 0.23
C LEU A 120 -20.58 -10.52 0.82
N ASP A 121 -19.81 -9.72 1.56
CA ASP A 121 -20.33 -8.49 2.20
C ASP A 121 -20.64 -7.35 1.22
N LYS A 122 -20.20 -7.47 -0.05
CA LYS A 122 -20.34 -6.42 -1.07
C LYS A 122 -21.06 -6.88 -2.34
N GLN A 123 -21.46 -8.15 -2.40
CA GLN A 123 -22.46 -8.55 -3.37
C GLN A 123 -23.73 -7.78 -3.05
N ILE A 124 -24.10 -6.89 -3.97
CA ILE A 124 -25.40 -6.26 -4.00
C ILE A 124 -26.40 -7.42 -3.86
N PRO A 125 -27.32 -7.42 -2.88
CA PRO A 125 -28.36 -8.43 -2.85
C PRO A 125 -29.05 -8.38 -4.22
N VAL A 126 -28.99 -9.49 -4.95
CA VAL A 126 -29.70 -9.63 -6.22
C VAL A 126 -31.16 -9.78 -5.84
N ASP A 127 -31.82 -8.65 -5.60
CA ASP A 127 -33.22 -8.54 -5.18
C ASP A 127 -34.20 -8.77 -6.33
N ASP A 128 -33.77 -9.42 -7.41
CA ASP A 128 -34.66 -9.90 -8.46
C ASP A 128 -34.20 -11.32 -8.80
N GLY A 129 -34.82 -12.29 -8.13
CA GLY A 129 -34.63 -13.71 -8.40
C GLY A 129 -34.75 -14.01 -9.89
N PHE A 130 -34.12 -15.09 -10.34
CA PHE A 130 -34.16 -15.55 -11.72
C PHE A 130 -35.59 -15.50 -12.29
N LYS A 131 -35.90 -14.47 -13.07
CA LYS A 131 -37.07 -14.47 -13.94
C LYS A 131 -36.79 -15.43 -15.06
N GLU A 132 -37.21 -16.67 -14.88
CA GLU A 132 -37.53 -17.57 -15.98
C GLU A 132 -38.62 -16.91 -16.82
N LEU A 133 -38.25 -16.10 -17.81
CA LEU A 133 -39.12 -15.79 -18.93
C LEU A 133 -38.97 -16.94 -19.90
N HIS A 134 -39.79 -17.97 -19.69
CA HIS A 134 -39.91 -19.10 -20.57
C HIS A 134 -40.26 -18.61 -21.98
N ASP A 135 -39.41 -19.01 -22.92
CA ASP A 135 -39.47 -18.84 -24.36
C ASP A 135 -40.90 -19.05 -24.90
N GLY A 136 -41.48 -17.99 -25.44
CA GLY A 136 -42.70 -18.07 -26.22
C GLY A 136 -42.42 -18.83 -27.50
N LYS A 137 -42.81 -20.12 -27.54
CA LYS A 137 -42.96 -20.89 -28.77
C LYS A 137 -44.26 -21.70 -28.76
N ASN A 138 -45.12 -21.26 -29.69
CA ASN A 138 -46.21 -21.94 -30.39
C ASN A 138 -47.44 -22.36 -29.60
#